data_AF-A0A538SES8-F1
#
_entry.id   AF-A0A538SES8-F1
#
_cell.length_a   1.000
_cell.length_b   1.000
_cell.length_c   1.000
_cell.angle_alpha   90.00
_cell.angle_beta   90.00
_cell.angle_gamma   90.00
#
_symmetry.space_group_name_H-M   'P 1'
#
loop_
_entity.id
_entity.type
_entity.pdbx_description
1 polymer ?
#
loop_
_entity_poly.entity_id
_entity_poly.type
_entity_poly.pdbx_seq_one_letter_code
_entity_poly.pdbx_strand_id
1 'polypeptide(L)'
;MNPLFALTRLDPLDDRLAMRASVLGFEVLRIPVFATEPGPDLPSLPRRVATLRDGTAIAWTSRRAAEPLAQAVAGMRRNGPFPVMYTLGEESLAPLHRAGCSPLTPGNGARAADLARFIAGRAVEDRIQRVLFLRGDRSLPDLPQGLEKAGIEVIPLEAAGRVIDCTSAPRSSRGVPRRPRSSWPADSETSFSPKER
;
A
#
# COMPACT_ATOMS: atom_id res chain seq x y z
N MET A 1 12.04 -28.23 21.20
CA MET A 1 10.72 -27.75 20.78
C MET A 1 10.93 -26.33 20.28
N ASN A 2 10.65 -26.05 19.01
CA ASN A 2 10.89 -24.71 18.46
C ASN A 2 9.72 -23.80 18.85
N PRO A 3 9.96 -22.53 19.22
CA PRO A 3 8.89 -21.60 19.53
C PRO A 3 8.04 -21.31 18.28
N LEU A 4 6.74 -21.16 18.46
CA LEU A 4 5.80 -20.87 17.38
C LEU A 4 5.69 -19.37 17.15
N PHE A 5 5.73 -18.94 15.89
CA PHE A 5 5.48 -17.57 15.47
C PHE A 5 4.25 -17.52 14.54
N ALA A 6 3.15 -16.94 15.03
CA ALA A 6 1.90 -16.87 14.29
C ALA A 6 1.77 -15.54 13.51
N LEU A 7 1.59 -15.63 12.21
CA LEU A 7 1.27 -14.51 11.33
C LEU A 7 -0.22 -14.50 11.02
N THR A 8 -0.90 -13.43 11.44
CA THR A 8 -2.38 -13.34 11.38
C THR A 8 -2.92 -12.47 10.25
N ARG A 9 -2.04 -11.89 9.43
CA ARG A 9 -2.41 -11.02 8.31
C ARG A 9 -2.00 -11.64 6.98
N LEU A 10 -2.76 -11.35 5.93
CA LEU A 10 -2.33 -11.56 4.55
C LEU A 10 -1.70 -10.28 4.01
N ASP A 11 -0.41 -10.08 4.31
CA ASP A 11 0.39 -8.99 3.75
C ASP A 11 1.69 -9.58 3.17
N PRO A 12 2.01 -9.34 1.88
CA PRO A 12 3.27 -9.80 1.28
C PRO A 12 4.53 -9.34 2.04
N LEU A 13 4.48 -8.25 2.81
CA LEU A 13 5.62 -7.84 3.64
C LEU A 13 5.87 -8.77 4.84
N ASP A 14 4.88 -9.56 5.25
CA ASP A 14 5.04 -10.56 6.31
C ASP A 14 5.91 -11.75 5.85
N ASP A 15 6.24 -11.86 4.55
CA ASP A 15 7.20 -12.84 4.04
C ASP A 15 8.61 -12.60 4.59
N ARG A 16 9.04 -11.33 4.71
CA ARG A 16 10.34 -10.99 5.32
C ARG A 16 10.35 -11.29 6.81
N LEU A 17 9.22 -11.05 7.48
CA LEU A 17 9.07 -11.33 8.90
C LEU A 17 9.08 -12.83 9.17
N ALA A 18 8.38 -13.62 8.36
CA ALA A 18 8.41 -15.08 8.37
C ALA A 18 9.83 -15.62 8.20
N MET A 19 10.54 -15.14 7.16
CA MET A 19 11.93 -15.57 6.90
C MET A 19 12.84 -15.28 8.11
N ARG A 20 12.77 -14.07 8.67
CA ARG A 20 13.56 -13.71 9.86
C ARG A 20 13.21 -14.57 11.07
N ALA A 21 11.93 -14.83 11.32
CA ALA A 21 11.50 -15.69 12.41
C ALA A 21 12.05 -17.12 12.23
N SER A 22 12.01 -17.68 11.02
CA SER A 22 12.59 -18.99 10.74
C SER A 22 14.10 -19.04 10.96
N VAL A 23 14.84 -18.00 10.56
CA VAL A 23 16.30 -17.89 10.82
C VAL A 23 16.60 -17.85 12.33
N LEU A 24 15.70 -17.27 13.13
CA LEU A 24 15.80 -17.24 14.59
C LEU A 24 15.33 -18.54 15.27
N GLY A 25 15.02 -19.59 14.50
CA GLY A 25 14.62 -20.91 15.02
C GLY A 25 13.14 -21.05 15.35
N PHE A 26 12.29 -20.10 14.94
CA PHE A 26 10.84 -20.23 15.11
C PHE A 26 10.23 -21.14 14.04
N GLU A 27 9.22 -21.91 14.44
CA GLU A 27 8.25 -22.49 13.52
C GLU A 27 7.22 -21.42 13.14
N VAL A 28 7.05 -21.16 11.85
CA VAL A 28 6.17 -20.08 11.38
C VAL A 28 4.84 -20.65 10.93
N LEU A 29 3.76 -20.20 11.56
CA LEU A 29 2.39 -20.59 11.21
C LEU A 29 1.64 -19.38 10.65
N ARG A 30 1.05 -19.53 9.46
CA ARG A 30 0.23 -18.49 8.83
C ARG A 30 -1.24 -18.82 9.03
N ILE A 31 -1.93 -18.03 9.86
CA ILE A 31 -3.37 -18.16 10.14
C ILE A 31 -4.02 -16.82 9.80
N PRO A 32 -4.43 -16.59 8.56
CA PRO A 32 -5.00 -15.31 8.17
C PRO A 32 -6.34 -15.07 8.89
N VAL A 33 -6.33 -14.16 9.85
CA VAL A 33 -7.54 -13.66 10.55
C VAL A 33 -8.08 -12.44 9.81
N PHE A 34 -7.20 -11.64 9.21
CA PHE A 34 -7.56 -10.45 8.46
C PHE A 34 -7.01 -10.47 7.04
N ALA A 35 -7.85 -10.07 6.08
CA ALA A 35 -7.45 -9.75 4.72
C ALA A 35 -7.73 -8.27 4.42
N THR A 36 -7.14 -7.79 3.33
CA THR A 36 -7.39 -6.44 2.82
C THR A 36 -7.99 -6.55 1.44
N GLU A 37 -9.18 -5.99 1.27
CA GLU A 37 -9.80 -5.85 -0.04
C GLU A 37 -9.43 -4.49 -0.64
N PRO A 38 -9.24 -4.40 -1.98
CA PRO A 38 -9.10 -3.14 -2.68
C PRO A 38 -10.21 -2.15 -2.33
N GLY A 39 -9.86 -0.86 -2.23
CA GLY A 39 -10.85 0.18 -2.00
C GLY A 39 -11.70 0.41 -3.27
N PRO A 40 -12.96 0.81 -3.15
CA PRO A 40 -13.87 0.97 -4.29
C PRO A 40 -13.38 1.99 -5.32
N ASP A 41 -12.60 2.98 -4.89
CA ASP A 41 -12.07 4.03 -5.78
C ASP A 41 -10.75 3.64 -6.47
N LEU A 42 -10.14 2.51 -6.09
CA LEU A 42 -8.86 2.05 -6.63
C LEU A 42 -8.82 2.02 -8.17
N PRO A 43 -9.83 1.48 -8.88
CA PRO A 43 -9.80 1.43 -10.35
C PRO A 43 -9.83 2.82 -11.00
N SER A 44 -10.40 3.82 -10.31
CA SER A 44 -10.52 5.19 -10.83
C SER A 44 -9.28 6.06 -10.54
N LEU A 45 -8.40 5.61 -9.64
CA LEU A 45 -7.27 6.39 -9.14
C LEU A 45 -6.35 6.91 -10.25
N PRO A 46 -5.90 6.11 -11.24
CA PRO A 46 -5.02 6.62 -12.30
C PRO A 46 -5.64 7.78 -13.08
N ARG A 47 -6.92 7.67 -13.42
CA ARG A 47 -7.65 8.74 -14.12
C ARG A 47 -7.77 9.99 -13.24
N ARG A 48 -8.13 9.83 -11.96
CA ARG A 48 -8.28 10.94 -11.01
C ARG A 48 -6.98 11.71 -10.86
N VAL A 49 -5.85 11.02 -10.70
CA VAL A 49 -4.53 11.63 -10.55
C VAL A 49 -4.09 12.31 -11.86
N ALA A 50 -4.39 11.72 -13.02
CA ALA A 50 -4.07 12.31 -14.32
C ALA A 50 -4.89 13.58 -14.65
N THR A 51 -6.08 13.74 -14.09
CA THR A 51 -6.98 14.88 -14.34
C THR A 51 -7.03 15.86 -13.16
N LEU A 52 -5.98 15.91 -12.34
CA LEU A 52 -5.92 16.86 -11.23
C LEU A 52 -5.88 18.29 -11.76
N ARG A 53 -6.65 19.16 -11.13
CA ARG A 53 -6.66 20.60 -11.40
C ARG A 53 -5.49 21.26 -10.69
N ASP A 54 -5.05 22.40 -11.20
CA ASP A 54 -4.09 23.25 -10.49
C ASP A 54 -4.58 23.58 -9.07
N GLY A 55 -3.62 23.70 -8.16
CA GLY A 55 -3.86 23.89 -6.73
C GLY A 55 -4.39 22.66 -6.00
N THR A 56 -4.28 21.46 -6.60
CA THR A 56 -4.61 20.19 -5.94
C THR A 56 -3.35 19.49 -5.43
N ALA A 57 -3.27 19.30 -4.12
CA ALA A 57 -2.28 18.41 -3.50
C ALA A 57 -2.86 17.00 -3.29
N ILE A 58 -1.99 16.01 -3.11
CA ILE A 58 -2.38 14.64 -2.74
C ILE A 58 -1.90 14.36 -1.32
N ALA A 59 -2.77 13.80 -0.47
CA ALA A 59 -2.41 13.39 0.88
C ALA A 59 -2.79 11.94 1.17
N TRP A 60 -1.99 11.23 1.97
CA TRP A 60 -2.32 9.89 2.48
C TRP A 60 -1.63 9.63 3.82
N THR A 61 -2.23 8.76 4.65
CA THR A 61 -1.73 8.45 5.99
C THR A 61 -1.42 6.96 6.21
N SER A 62 -1.50 6.16 5.14
CA SER A 62 -1.31 4.71 5.20
C SER A 62 -0.47 4.21 4.03
N ARG A 63 0.44 3.29 4.31
CA ARG A 63 1.19 2.55 3.29
C ARG A 63 0.29 1.91 2.23
N ARG A 64 -0.91 1.47 2.62
CA ARG A 64 -1.84 0.82 1.69
C ARG A 64 -2.39 1.76 0.61
N ALA A 65 -2.41 3.07 0.87
CA ALA A 65 -2.71 4.08 -0.13
C ALA A 65 -1.49 4.42 -0.99
N ALA A 66 -0.27 4.26 -0.44
CA ALA A 66 0.98 4.64 -1.09
C ALA A 66 1.30 3.76 -2.31
N GLU A 67 1.09 2.44 -2.21
CA GLU A 67 1.44 1.52 -3.30
C GLU A 67 0.58 1.76 -4.56
N PRO A 68 -0.76 1.87 -4.48
CA PRO A 68 -1.56 2.21 -5.64
C PRO A 68 -1.29 3.62 -6.18
N LEU A 69 -1.00 4.58 -5.30
CA LEU A 69 -0.64 5.92 -5.72
C LEU A 69 0.66 5.90 -6.52
N ALA A 70 1.69 5.18 -6.06
CA ALA A 70 2.95 5.00 -6.77
C ALA A 70 2.73 4.45 -8.20
N GLN A 71 1.84 3.46 -8.34
CA GLN A 71 1.49 2.90 -9.64
C GLN A 71 0.76 3.92 -10.54
N ALA A 72 -0.18 4.68 -9.97
CA ALA A 72 -0.92 5.72 -10.70
C ALA A 72 0.00 6.84 -11.19
N VAL A 73 0.93 7.31 -10.36
CA VAL A 73 1.85 8.41 -10.69
C VAL A 73 2.98 7.98 -11.62
N ALA A 74 3.39 6.70 -11.61
CA ALA A 74 4.38 6.18 -12.56
C ALA A 74 3.94 6.37 -14.02
N GLY A 75 2.63 6.30 -14.29
CA GLY A 75 2.05 6.60 -15.60
C GLY A 75 2.12 8.08 -16.01
N MET A 76 2.21 9.00 -15.04
CA MET A 76 2.16 10.46 -15.29
C MET A 76 3.50 11.08 -15.65
N ARG A 77 4.65 10.47 -15.31
CA ARG A 77 5.99 11.05 -15.56
C ARG A 77 6.24 11.50 -17.00
N ARG A 78 5.48 10.98 -17.97
CA ARG A 78 5.61 11.38 -19.37
C ARG A 78 5.06 12.79 -19.67
N ASN A 79 4.21 13.35 -18.82
CA ASN A 79 3.34 14.48 -19.19
C ASN A 79 3.45 15.74 -18.30
N GLY A 80 4.35 15.81 -17.31
CA GLY A 80 4.54 17.04 -16.52
C GLY A 80 5.06 16.83 -15.10
N PRO A 81 5.20 17.93 -14.31
CA PRO A 81 5.59 17.86 -12.91
C PRO A 81 4.52 17.17 -12.06
N PHE A 82 4.96 16.50 -10.99
CA PHE A 82 4.03 15.89 -10.05
C PHE A 82 3.31 16.94 -9.21
N PRO A 83 2.04 16.69 -8.81
CA PRO A 83 1.39 17.51 -7.78
C PRO A 83 2.16 17.43 -6.47
N VAL A 84 1.99 18.45 -5.61
CA VAL A 84 2.55 18.43 -4.26
C VAL A 84 1.91 17.28 -3.49
N MET A 85 2.76 16.49 -2.82
CA MET A 85 2.36 15.26 -2.14
C MET A 85 2.72 15.35 -0.66
N TYR A 86 1.81 14.87 0.19
CA TYR A 86 1.97 14.90 1.64
C TYR A 86 1.66 13.54 2.24
N THR A 87 2.46 13.13 3.22
CA THR A 87 2.18 11.88 3.90
C THR A 87 2.63 11.86 5.36
N LEU A 88 2.23 10.79 6.03
CA LEU A 88 2.55 10.50 7.41
C LEU A 88 3.10 9.08 7.53
N GLY A 89 4.23 8.98 8.23
CA GLY A 89 4.92 7.72 8.49
C GLY A 89 5.89 7.32 7.38
N GLU A 90 7.08 6.90 7.78
CA GLU A 90 8.17 6.47 6.89
C GLU A 90 7.75 5.32 5.95
N GLU A 91 6.96 4.37 6.45
CA GLU A 91 6.47 3.26 5.63
C GLU A 91 5.59 3.73 4.46
N SER A 92 4.90 4.86 4.61
CA SER A 92 4.03 5.44 3.58
C SER A 92 4.81 6.18 2.49
N LEU A 93 6.08 6.52 2.73
CA LEU A 93 6.95 7.22 1.76
C LEU A 93 7.58 6.26 0.74
N ALA A 94 7.97 5.07 1.20
CA ALA A 94 8.84 4.18 0.44
C ALA A 94 8.34 3.83 -0.97
N PRO A 95 7.03 3.57 -1.22
CA PRO A 95 6.54 3.34 -2.58
C PRO A 95 6.71 4.55 -3.50
N LEU A 96 6.46 5.76 -3.00
CA LEU A 96 6.54 6.99 -3.80
C LEU A 96 7.99 7.40 -4.08
N HIS A 97 8.90 7.20 -3.13
CA HIS A 97 10.33 7.41 -3.37
C HIS A 97 10.86 6.50 -4.49
N ARG A 98 10.42 5.23 -4.53
CA ARG A 98 10.76 4.31 -5.64
C ARG A 98 10.19 4.75 -6.99
N ALA A 99 9.04 5.43 -6.98
CA ALA A 99 8.47 6.08 -8.17
C ALA A 99 9.15 7.44 -8.51
N GLY A 100 10.14 7.85 -7.70
CA GLY A 100 10.88 9.09 -7.83
C GLY A 100 10.04 10.34 -7.54
N CYS A 101 9.04 10.22 -6.67
CA CYS A 101 8.35 11.34 -6.04
C CYS A 101 9.00 11.64 -4.69
N SER A 102 8.86 12.87 -4.20
CA SER A 102 9.39 13.30 -2.90
C SER A 102 8.27 13.90 -2.05
N PRO A 103 7.43 13.07 -1.41
CA PRO A 103 6.35 13.58 -0.57
C PRO A 103 6.89 14.30 0.67
N LEU A 104 6.20 15.35 1.10
CA LEU A 104 6.52 16.13 2.28
C LEU A 104 5.88 15.50 3.52
N THR A 105 6.58 15.56 4.66
CA THR A 105 6.08 15.06 5.94
C THR A 105 6.30 16.09 7.06
N PRO A 106 5.43 16.13 8.08
CA PRO A 106 5.60 16.98 9.26
C PRO A 106 6.66 16.46 10.25
N GLY A 107 7.41 15.39 9.93
CA GLY A 107 8.42 14.78 10.79
C GLY A 107 7.96 13.56 11.59
N ASN A 108 8.90 12.98 12.35
CA ASN A 108 8.69 11.73 13.09
C ASN A 108 7.68 11.89 14.24
N GLY A 109 6.83 10.87 14.41
CA GLY A 109 5.83 10.82 15.50
C GLY A 109 4.59 11.69 15.29
N ALA A 110 4.51 12.42 14.18
CA ALA A 110 3.35 13.21 13.82
C ALA A 110 2.08 12.36 13.67
N ARG A 111 0.94 12.99 13.95
CA ARG A 111 -0.42 12.44 13.82
C ARG A 111 -1.18 13.12 12.69
N ALA A 112 -2.36 12.58 12.34
CA ALA A 112 -3.19 13.10 11.26
C ALA A 112 -3.54 14.59 11.42
N ALA A 113 -3.79 15.05 12.64
CA ALA A 113 -4.01 16.47 12.95
C ALA A 113 -2.77 17.34 12.68
N ASP A 114 -1.57 16.81 12.88
CA ASP A 114 -0.31 17.52 12.62
C ASP A 114 -0.07 17.65 11.12
N LEU A 115 -0.41 16.61 10.35
CA LEU A 115 -0.39 16.66 8.89
C LEU A 115 -1.36 17.72 8.36
N ALA A 116 -2.56 17.83 8.92
CA ALA A 116 -3.51 18.87 8.52
C ALA A 116 -2.95 20.28 8.74
N ARG A 117 -2.38 20.53 9.94
CA ARG A 117 -1.75 21.82 10.27
C ARG A 117 -0.56 22.12 9.38
N PHE A 118 0.24 21.10 9.06
CA PHE A 118 1.41 21.23 8.19
C PHE A 118 1.01 21.62 6.76
N ILE A 119 0.02 20.94 6.18
CA ILE A 119 -0.52 21.29 4.86
C ILE A 119 -1.13 22.70 4.88
N ALA A 120 -1.93 23.02 5.90
CA ALA A 120 -2.54 24.35 6.03
C ALA A 120 -1.49 25.47 6.13
N GLY A 121 -0.42 25.26 6.88
CA GLY A 121 0.68 26.22 7.00
C GLY A 121 1.46 26.44 5.70
N ARG A 122 1.44 25.46 4.79
CA ARG A 122 2.10 25.53 3.47
C ARG A 122 1.18 25.93 2.33
N ALA A 123 -0.13 26.04 2.57
CA ALA A 123 -1.12 26.17 1.51
C ALA A 123 -0.88 27.37 0.58
N VAL A 124 -0.40 28.50 1.11
CA VAL A 124 -0.09 29.69 0.30
C VAL A 124 1.17 29.47 -0.56
N GLU A 125 2.23 28.94 0.03
CA GLU A 125 3.51 28.66 -0.65
C GLU A 125 3.33 27.64 -1.79
N ASP A 126 2.61 26.56 -1.49
CA ASP A 126 2.36 25.46 -2.42
C ASP A 126 1.12 25.70 -3.30
N ARG A 127 0.46 26.87 -3.17
CA ARG A 127 -0.76 27.28 -3.89
C ARG A 127 -1.90 26.25 -3.82
N ILE A 128 -2.07 25.64 -2.66
CA ILE A 128 -3.05 24.57 -2.42
C ILE A 128 -4.41 25.18 -2.10
N GLN A 129 -5.41 24.77 -2.89
CA GLN A 129 -6.82 25.09 -2.64
C GLN A 129 -7.59 23.83 -2.25
N ARG A 130 -7.10 22.66 -2.68
CA ARG A 130 -7.77 21.38 -2.45
C ARG A 130 -6.79 20.24 -2.24
N VAL A 131 -7.22 19.22 -1.52
CA VAL A 131 -6.45 18.02 -1.22
C VAL A 131 -7.25 16.78 -1.63
N LEU A 132 -6.66 15.99 -2.53
CA LEU A 132 -7.11 14.63 -2.80
C LEU A 132 -6.60 13.72 -1.68
N PHE A 133 -7.48 13.31 -0.77
CA PHE A 133 -7.12 12.48 0.38
C PHE A 133 -7.38 11.00 0.10
N LEU A 134 -6.30 10.22 -0.04
CA LEU A 134 -6.37 8.77 -0.18
C LEU A 134 -6.52 8.12 1.19
N ARG A 135 -7.67 7.47 1.40
CA ARG A 135 -8.08 6.89 2.67
C ARG A 135 -8.40 5.41 2.57
N GLY A 136 -8.44 4.77 3.73
CA GLY A 136 -9.13 3.49 3.93
C GLY A 136 -10.51 3.70 4.55
N ASP A 137 -11.24 2.61 4.71
CA ASP A 137 -12.57 2.56 5.32
C ASP A 137 -12.59 3.13 6.76
N ARG A 138 -11.50 2.92 7.52
CA ARG A 138 -11.35 3.37 8.92
C ARG A 138 -10.49 4.63 9.10
N SER A 139 -10.36 5.47 8.08
CA SER A 139 -9.61 6.72 8.24
C SER A 139 -10.25 7.63 9.29
N LEU A 140 -9.41 8.21 10.16
CA LEU A 140 -9.84 9.17 11.17
C LEU A 140 -10.20 10.52 10.53
N PRO A 141 -11.17 11.25 11.09
CA PRO A 141 -11.63 12.51 10.51
C PRO A 141 -10.70 13.70 10.79
N ASP A 142 -9.66 13.54 11.61
CA ASP A 142 -8.79 14.64 12.04
C ASP A 142 -8.13 15.39 10.88
N LEU A 143 -7.64 14.65 9.87
CA LEU A 143 -7.03 15.24 8.68
C LEU A 143 -8.06 16.03 7.84
N PRO A 144 -9.17 15.41 7.36
CA PRO A 144 -10.13 16.14 6.55
C PRO A 144 -10.74 17.33 7.29
N GLN A 145 -11.15 17.17 8.55
CA GLN A 145 -11.72 18.26 9.34
C GLN A 145 -10.72 19.40 9.59
N GLY A 146 -9.44 19.07 9.80
CA GLY A 146 -8.40 20.08 9.99
C GLY A 146 -8.16 20.92 8.74
N LEU A 147 -8.17 20.29 7.56
CA LEU A 147 -8.02 20.96 6.27
C LEU A 147 -9.24 21.82 5.92
N GLU A 148 -10.44 21.29 6.12
CA GLU A 148 -11.70 22.01 5.87
C GLU A 148 -11.82 23.25 6.77
N LYS A 149 -11.43 23.16 8.04
CA LYS A 149 -11.36 24.32 8.96
C LYS A 149 -10.37 25.38 8.50
N ALA A 150 -9.34 25.00 7.75
CA ALA A 150 -8.38 25.92 7.15
C ALA A 150 -8.82 26.47 5.78
N GLY A 151 -10.05 26.15 5.32
CA GLY A 151 -10.59 26.59 4.04
C GLY A 151 -10.08 25.80 2.83
N ILE A 152 -9.48 24.62 3.06
CA ILE A 152 -8.99 23.75 2.00
C ILE A 152 -10.05 22.69 1.70
N GLU A 153 -10.46 22.59 0.43
CA GLU A 153 -11.40 21.56 -0.02
C GLU A 153 -10.76 20.17 0.11
N VAL A 154 -11.50 19.19 0.65
CA VAL A 154 -11.01 17.80 0.74
C VAL A 154 -11.84 16.89 -0.14
N ILE A 155 -11.16 16.18 -1.04
CA ILE A 155 -11.75 15.19 -1.94
C ILE A 155 -11.33 13.80 -1.45
N PRO A 156 -12.19 13.08 -0.72
CA PRO A 156 -11.86 11.74 -0.25
C PRO A 156 -11.89 10.71 -1.38
N LEU A 157 -10.90 9.81 -1.43
CA LEU A 157 -10.94 8.59 -2.24
C LEU A 157 -10.56 7.37 -1.40
N GLU A 158 -11.44 6.38 -1.38
CA GLU A 158 -11.18 5.10 -0.70
C GLU A 158 -10.38 4.17 -1.61
N ALA A 159 -9.05 4.39 -1.65
CA ALA A 159 -8.10 3.61 -2.44
C ALA A 159 -7.24 2.67 -1.58
N ALA A 160 -7.15 2.89 -0.26
CA ALA A 160 -6.27 2.12 0.63
C ALA A 160 -6.84 0.75 1.06
N GLY A 161 -8.08 0.45 0.64
CA GLY A 161 -8.75 -0.80 0.94
C GLY A 161 -9.44 -0.88 2.29
N ARG A 162 -10.18 -1.97 2.46
CA ARG A 162 -10.95 -2.32 3.66
C ARG A 162 -10.33 -3.54 4.32
N VAL A 163 -10.24 -3.52 5.67
CA VAL A 163 -9.87 -4.71 6.44
C VAL A 163 -11.11 -5.58 6.62
N ILE A 164 -11.03 -6.82 6.14
CA ILE A 164 -12.08 -7.83 6.31
C ILE A 164 -11.63 -8.92 7.28
N ASP A 165 -12.59 -9.46 8.03
CA ASP A 165 -12.38 -10.57 8.95
C ASP A 165 -12.60 -11.90 8.21
N CYS A 166 -11.52 -12.66 8.04
CA CYS A 166 -11.54 -13.95 7.36
C CYS A 166 -12.25 -15.06 8.17
N THR A 167 -12.49 -14.84 9.46
CA THR A 167 -13.18 -15.82 10.33
C THR A 167 -14.70 -15.79 10.18
N SER A 168 -15.22 -14.73 9.55
CA SER A 168 -16.67 -14.48 9.41
C SER A 168 -17.27 -15.03 8.11
N ALA A 169 -16.45 -15.58 7.21
CA ALA A 169 -16.95 -16.24 6.01
C ALA A 169 -17.80 -17.48 6.41
N PRO A 170 -19.01 -17.68 5.86
CA PRO A 170 -19.73 -18.92 6.07
C PRO A 170 -18.80 -20.06 5.63
N ARG A 171 -18.62 -21.06 6.50
CA ARG A 171 -17.95 -22.33 6.15
C ARG A 171 -18.76 -22.98 5.03
N SER A 172 -18.55 -22.53 3.80
CA SER A 172 -19.02 -23.21 2.61
C SER A 172 -18.27 -24.53 2.60
N SER A 173 -19.02 -25.60 2.86
CA SER A 173 -18.63 -26.99 2.65
C SER A 173 -18.37 -27.20 1.16
N ARG A 174 -17.22 -26.73 0.65
CA ARG A 174 -16.73 -27.07 -0.68
C ARG A 174 -15.24 -27.31 -0.63
N GLY A 175 -14.92 -28.61 -0.65
CA GLY A 175 -13.77 -29.21 -1.32
C GLY A 175 -12.43 -28.49 -1.17
N VAL A 176 -11.58 -29.06 -0.32
CA VAL A 176 -10.13 -28.98 -0.48
C VAL A 176 -9.79 -29.17 -1.96
N PRO A 177 -9.11 -28.22 -2.65
CA PRO A 177 -8.54 -28.52 -3.94
C PRO A 177 -7.44 -29.53 -3.70
N ARG A 178 -7.67 -30.78 -4.12
CA ARG A 178 -6.59 -31.77 -4.24
C ARG A 178 -5.50 -31.13 -5.09
N ARG A 179 -4.29 -31.05 -4.53
CA ARG A 179 -3.07 -30.67 -5.27
C ARG A 179 -3.04 -31.43 -6.61
N PRO A 180 -2.71 -30.79 -7.74
CA PRO A 180 -2.32 -31.54 -8.90
C PRO A 180 -1.04 -32.31 -8.56
N ARG A 181 -1.10 -33.64 -8.66
CA ARG A 181 0.09 -34.51 -8.68
C ARG A 181 0.90 -34.10 -9.90
N SER A 182 2.01 -33.40 -9.71
CA SER A 182 3.03 -33.29 -10.74
C SER A 182 3.70 -34.65 -10.88
N SER A 183 3.26 -35.41 -11.87
CA SER A 183 3.99 -36.54 -12.44
C SER A 183 5.29 -36.01 -13.06
N TRP A 184 6.42 -36.35 -12.47
CA TRP A 184 7.69 -36.36 -13.18
C TRP A 184 7.70 -37.59 -14.09
N PRO A 185 7.92 -37.48 -15.41
CA PRO A 185 8.47 -38.58 -16.16
C PRO A 185 10.00 -38.55 -16.02
N ALA A 186 10.55 -39.72 -15.74
CA ALA A 186 11.95 -40.02 -15.94
C ALA A 186 12.26 -40.09 -17.45
N ASP A 187 13.53 -39.82 -17.74
CA ASP A 187 14.31 -40.23 -18.90
C ASP A 187 14.01 -39.60 -20.26
N SER A 188 14.95 -38.75 -20.68
CA SER A 188 15.50 -38.85 -22.03
C SER A 188 16.95 -38.38 -22.01
N GLU A 189 17.84 -39.34 -22.18
CA GLU A 189 19.25 -39.19 -22.51
C GLU A 189 19.46 -38.17 -23.64
N THR A 190 20.44 -37.29 -23.50
CA THR A 190 21.12 -36.72 -24.66
C THR A 190 22.56 -36.39 -24.31
N SER A 191 23.42 -37.33 -24.69
CA SER A 191 24.83 -37.24 -25.07
C SER A 191 25.48 -35.85 -25.01
N PHE A 192 26.46 -35.70 -24.12
CA PHE A 192 27.47 -34.65 -24.20
C PHE A 192 28.84 -35.30 -24.37
N SER A 193 29.40 -35.23 -25.57
CA SER A 193 30.79 -35.60 -25.86
C SER A 193 31.74 -34.50 -25.36
N PRO A 194 32.83 -34.84 -24.65
CA PRO A 194 33.84 -33.87 -24.25
C PRO A 194 34.83 -33.65 -25.41
N LYS A 195 35.08 -32.40 -25.78
CA LYS A 195 36.33 -32.05 -26.49
C LYS A 195 37.39 -31.71 -25.45
N GLU A 196 38.40 -32.56 -25.39
CA GLU A 196 39.68 -32.27 -24.76
C GLU A 196 40.45 -31.19 -25.56
N ARG A 197 41.15 -30.34 -24.79
CA ARG A 197 42.37 -29.56 -25.08
C ARG A 197 42.44 -28.69 -26.34
#